data_AF-A0A7X6QZK7-F1
#
_entry.id   AF-A0A7X6QZK7-F1
#
_cell.length_a   1.000
_cell.length_b   1.000
_cell.length_c   1.000
_cell.angle_alpha   90.00
_cell.angle_beta   90.00
_cell.angle_gamma   90.00
#
_symmetry.space_group_name_H-M   'P 1'
#
loop_
_entity.id
_entity.type
_entity.pdbx_description
1 polymer ?
#
loop_
_entity_poly.entity_id
_entity_poly.type
_entity_poly.pdbx_seq_one_letter_code
_entity_poly.pdbx_strand_id
1 'polypeptide(L)'
;MRTRILDLDRLTPADLSAWQHLADRAVEPNAYLDPRFLGTARRAFPETADLRLVIAQDDDRWHGVLAVTTKPVHPHLPWRTTTTGGAFMTTHADRHHPLLDPDRPASALHALLGGLRAGGLPGLVQLQHLPTTGPVADALTATCTRTRIARTERRRDLAPIARRHTVLAASPDGPEPGPLPLLLGHLTPDDAKNARRRLRGIARDLGAPATVQVVCDDPALDDEFIAFQHAGWKGQTAAGASLRQHPARERWFRDVTGDFRKDGDLLGFRLSAGDRTLWIGYLLRSGDSYFGFLDAFAEEHGRFSPGALGRLAALTHVFTRTDAPLFDPGFDARYAVGARLFPDRREQVDVLVATGGALPRLVVAGWPWAVRAGAIAGRTRDEGRAAVGRVRSGGAAVAARLRGRGGTAAGPERETGGDLQLDAAAPAAASLRPASAAGTNRPSSGAAAAARHRRDGAETGPRRDQRDPTAEPAR
;
A
#
# COMPACT_ATOMS: atom_id res chain seq x y z
N MET A 1 15.39 10.75 24.44
CA MET A 1 14.91 10.14 23.19
C MET A 1 15.93 10.37 22.08
N ARG A 2 16.57 9.30 21.63
CA ARG A 2 17.56 9.25 20.54
C ARG A 2 16.86 8.90 19.23
N THR A 3 17.37 9.39 18.10
CA THR A 3 16.96 8.93 16.78
C THR A 3 17.93 7.87 16.26
N ARG A 4 17.41 6.75 15.74
CA ARG A 4 18.14 5.75 14.97
C ARG A 4 17.55 5.69 13.56
N ILE A 5 18.36 5.33 12.57
CA ILE A 5 17.87 5.06 11.21
C ILE A 5 18.36 3.67 10.83
N LEU A 6 17.45 2.83 10.35
CA LEU A 6 17.73 1.47 9.88
C LEU A 6 17.27 1.29 8.44
N ASP A 7 18.02 0.53 7.66
CA ASP A 7 17.54 -0.05 6.41
C ASP A 7 16.57 -1.19 6.74
N LEU A 8 15.47 -1.34 5.98
CA LEU A 8 14.40 -2.30 6.28
C LEU A 8 14.90 -3.77 6.36
N ASP A 9 15.94 -4.11 5.61
CA ASP A 9 16.60 -5.42 5.62
C ASP A 9 17.48 -5.68 6.86
N ARG A 10 17.80 -4.64 7.65
CA ARG A 10 18.67 -4.74 8.84
C ARG A 10 17.92 -4.86 10.16
N LEU A 11 16.60 -5.01 10.13
CA LEU A 11 15.78 -5.22 11.33
C LEU A 11 16.06 -6.58 11.99
N THR A 12 16.44 -6.53 13.27
CA THR A 12 16.60 -7.70 14.15
C THR A 12 15.24 -8.17 14.71
N PRO A 13 15.15 -9.36 15.33
CA PRO A 13 13.94 -9.79 16.04
C PRO A 13 13.53 -8.83 17.18
N ALA A 14 14.50 -8.21 17.86
CA ALA A 14 14.25 -7.21 18.89
C ALA A 14 13.65 -5.92 18.31
N ASP A 15 14.14 -5.47 17.13
CA ASP A 15 13.56 -4.34 16.42
C ASP A 15 12.11 -4.60 16.00
N LEU A 16 11.82 -5.80 15.49
CA LEU A 16 10.46 -6.20 15.08
C LEU A 16 9.51 -6.25 16.29
N SER A 17 9.96 -6.79 17.42
CA SER A 17 9.16 -6.83 18.66
C SER A 17 8.89 -5.41 19.20
N ALA A 18 9.91 -4.54 19.24
CA ALA A 18 9.74 -3.16 19.69
C ALA A 18 8.89 -2.31 18.74
N TRP A 19 8.89 -2.63 17.44
CA TRP A 19 8.02 -2.01 16.43
C TRP A 19 6.56 -2.48 16.58
N GLN A 20 6.31 -3.79 16.73
CA GLN A 20 4.95 -4.32 17.00
C GLN A 20 4.36 -3.66 18.23
N HIS A 21 5.11 -3.66 19.34
CA HIS A 21 4.70 -3.09 20.61
C HIS A 21 4.53 -1.55 20.59
N LEU A 22 4.89 -0.88 19.49
CA LEU A 22 4.52 0.51 19.20
C LEU A 22 3.28 0.60 18.28
N ALA A 23 3.12 -0.30 17.31
CA ALA A 23 1.95 -0.37 16.42
C ALA A 23 0.66 -0.66 17.20
N ASP A 24 0.68 -1.66 18.09
CA ASP A 24 -0.46 -2.12 18.89
C ASP A 24 -1.13 -1.01 19.73
N ARG A 25 -0.35 0.03 20.07
CA ARG A 25 -0.73 1.13 20.96
C ARG A 25 -0.51 2.50 20.35
N ALA A 26 -0.33 2.60 19.04
CA ALA A 26 -0.04 3.85 18.37
C ALA A 26 -1.20 4.85 18.56
N VAL A 27 -0.86 6.11 18.88
CA VAL A 27 -1.84 7.17 19.15
C VAL A 27 -2.78 7.48 17.96
N GLU A 28 -2.38 7.05 16.76
CA GLU A 28 -3.19 7.02 15.57
C GLU A 28 -2.73 5.82 14.71
N PRO A 29 -3.52 4.74 14.59
CA PRO A 29 -3.06 3.51 13.93
C PRO A 29 -2.71 3.69 12.45
N ASN A 30 -1.84 2.81 11.94
CA ASN A 30 -1.49 2.74 10.52
C ASN A 30 -1.04 1.33 10.13
N ALA A 31 -1.94 0.51 9.58
CA ALA A 31 -1.59 -0.84 9.10
C ALA A 31 -0.46 -0.83 8.04
N TYR A 32 -0.30 0.23 7.26
CA TYR A 32 0.79 0.34 6.27
C TYR A 32 2.17 0.60 6.90
N LEU A 33 2.22 0.88 8.20
CA LEU A 33 3.43 0.96 9.03
C LEU A 33 3.47 -0.14 10.10
N ASP A 34 2.58 -1.12 10.07
CA ASP A 34 2.63 -2.31 10.92
C ASP A 34 3.81 -3.21 10.46
N PRO A 35 4.65 -3.77 11.37
CA PRO A 35 5.77 -4.62 10.99
C PRO A 35 5.34 -5.86 10.19
N ARG A 36 4.13 -6.38 10.40
CA ARG A 36 3.59 -7.56 9.70
C ARG A 36 3.22 -7.23 8.25
N PHE A 37 2.96 -5.95 7.93
CA PHE A 37 2.71 -5.47 6.57
C PHE A 37 4.00 -4.98 5.87
N LEU A 38 4.75 -4.09 6.53
CA LEU A 38 5.89 -3.42 5.92
C LEU A 38 7.21 -4.20 6.11
N GLY A 39 7.38 -4.91 7.22
CA GLY A 39 8.54 -5.74 7.51
C GLY A 39 8.57 -7.06 6.71
N THR A 40 7.43 -7.51 6.18
CA THR A 40 7.32 -8.63 5.24
C THR A 40 7.59 -8.18 3.80
N ALA A 41 7.14 -6.98 3.40
CA ALA A 41 7.28 -6.42 2.05
C ALA A 41 8.71 -6.42 1.50
N ARG A 42 9.72 -6.29 2.38
CA ARG A 42 11.16 -6.29 2.01
C ARG A 42 11.62 -7.51 1.21
N ARG A 43 10.93 -8.64 1.35
CA ARG A 43 11.25 -9.90 0.63
C ARG A 43 10.64 -9.99 -0.77
N ALA A 44 9.74 -9.07 -1.13
CA ALA A 44 8.89 -9.20 -2.31
C ALA A 44 8.96 -8.02 -3.30
N PHE A 45 9.36 -6.83 -2.84
CA PHE A 45 9.32 -5.60 -3.62
C PHE A 45 10.72 -4.95 -3.70
N PRO A 46 11.40 -4.98 -4.86
CA PRO A 46 12.63 -4.20 -5.05
C PRO A 46 12.48 -2.70 -4.72
N GLU A 47 11.25 -2.18 -4.78
CA GLU A 47 10.86 -0.82 -4.43
C GLU A 47 11.00 -0.48 -2.92
N THR A 48 11.30 -1.45 -2.05
CA THR A 48 11.66 -1.18 -0.64
C THR A 48 13.16 -1.08 -0.40
N ALA A 49 14.02 -1.31 -1.39
CA ALA A 49 15.47 -1.36 -1.20
C ALA A 49 16.12 0.00 -0.81
N ASP A 50 15.44 1.13 -1.03
CA ASP A 50 15.85 2.45 -0.53
C ASP A 50 15.05 2.94 0.70
N LEU A 51 14.14 2.09 1.22
CA LEU A 51 13.26 2.37 2.34
C LEU A 51 13.98 2.14 3.67
N ARG A 52 14.01 3.21 4.46
CA ARG A 52 14.58 3.25 5.81
C ARG A 52 13.53 3.58 6.84
N LEU A 53 13.63 2.96 8.00
CA LEU A 53 12.86 3.34 9.18
C LEU A 53 13.65 4.36 9.98
N VAL A 54 13.07 5.55 10.15
CA VAL A 54 13.53 6.54 11.12
C VAL A 54 12.80 6.25 12.42
N ILE A 55 13.54 6.02 13.50
CA ILE A 55 13.04 5.50 14.77
C ILE A 55 13.40 6.51 15.86
N ALA A 56 12.42 6.89 16.67
CA ALA A 56 12.61 7.64 17.90
C ALA A 56 12.47 6.67 19.08
N GLN A 57 13.52 6.52 19.89
CA GLN A 57 13.57 5.55 21.00
C GLN A 57 14.23 6.12 22.25
N ASP A 58 13.88 5.57 23.41
CA ASP A 58 14.68 5.65 24.64
C ASP A 58 15.06 4.22 24.99
N ASP A 59 16.37 3.98 25.18
CA ASP A 59 16.97 2.65 25.22
C ASP A 59 16.45 1.77 24.08
N ASP A 60 15.83 0.62 24.37
CA ASP A 60 15.22 -0.26 23.36
C ASP A 60 13.73 0.00 23.10
N ARG A 61 13.06 0.85 23.91
CA ARG A 61 11.63 1.17 23.72
C ARG A 61 11.45 2.17 22.58
N TRP A 62 10.73 1.75 21.54
CA TRP A 62 10.34 2.63 20.44
C TRP A 62 9.18 3.55 20.88
N HIS A 63 9.35 4.84 20.60
CA HIS A 63 8.36 5.89 20.86
C HIS A 63 7.80 6.53 19.58
N GLY A 64 8.39 6.26 18.42
CA GLY A 64 7.84 6.65 17.13
C GLY A 64 8.62 6.03 15.99
N VAL A 65 7.97 5.77 14.87
CA VAL A 65 8.61 5.30 13.64
C VAL A 65 8.01 5.96 12.39
N LEU A 66 8.86 6.24 11.41
CA LEU A 66 8.48 6.77 10.11
C LEU A 66 9.24 6.03 8.99
N ALA A 67 8.50 5.43 8.06
CA ALA A 67 9.07 4.90 6.83
C ALA A 67 9.44 6.04 5.88
N VAL A 68 10.68 6.05 5.35
CA VAL A 68 11.14 7.08 4.41
C VAL A 68 12.03 6.53 3.29
N THR A 69 11.96 7.17 2.12
CA THR A 69 12.89 7.00 0.99
C THR A 69 13.49 8.35 0.56
N THR A 70 14.32 8.40 -0.49
CA THR A 70 14.97 9.66 -0.93
C THR A 70 14.79 10.00 -2.42
N LYS A 71 13.67 10.63 -2.78
CA LYS A 71 13.35 11.09 -4.16
C LYS A 71 13.75 12.56 -4.45
N PRO A 72 13.86 12.98 -5.73
CA PRO A 72 13.92 14.41 -6.09
C PRO A 72 12.65 15.17 -5.67
N VAL A 73 12.78 16.47 -5.37
CA VAL A 73 11.62 17.33 -5.02
C VAL A 73 10.67 17.55 -6.21
N HIS A 74 11.24 17.58 -7.41
CA HIS A 74 10.60 17.83 -8.70
C HIS A 74 11.51 17.24 -9.80
N PRO A 75 10.98 16.71 -10.93
CA PRO A 75 11.79 16.03 -11.95
C PRO A 75 12.91 16.89 -12.57
N HIS A 76 12.75 18.22 -12.56
CA HIS A 76 13.68 19.17 -13.16
C HIS A 76 14.53 19.95 -12.14
N LEU A 77 14.49 19.59 -10.84
CA LEU A 77 15.27 20.26 -9.79
C LEU A 77 16.27 19.28 -9.14
N PRO A 78 17.55 19.67 -8.94
CA PRO A 78 18.59 18.78 -8.40
C PRO A 78 18.44 18.49 -6.89
N TRP A 79 17.45 19.09 -6.22
CA TRP A 79 17.26 18.95 -4.78
C TRP A 79 16.59 17.61 -4.43
N ARG A 80 17.31 16.74 -3.72
CA ARG A 80 16.74 15.52 -3.13
C ARG A 80 16.01 15.82 -1.82
N THR A 81 14.98 15.03 -1.54
CA THR A 81 14.17 15.11 -0.33
C THR A 81 14.03 13.75 0.33
N THR A 82 14.07 13.73 1.66
CA THR A 82 13.47 12.64 2.44
C THR A 82 11.97 12.63 2.16
N THR A 83 11.33 11.48 1.98
CA THR A 83 9.87 11.41 1.77
C THR A 83 9.24 10.20 2.40
N THR A 84 7.99 10.30 2.84
CA THR A 84 7.20 9.15 3.32
C THR A 84 6.56 8.39 2.16
N GLY A 85 6.16 9.10 1.09
CA GLY A 85 5.71 8.49 -0.17
C GLY A 85 6.86 8.05 -1.06
N GLY A 86 7.60 7.01 -0.65
CA GLY A 86 8.51 6.28 -1.55
C GLY A 86 7.76 5.43 -2.58
N ALA A 87 8.47 4.82 -3.54
CA ALA A 87 7.83 4.06 -4.63
C ALA A 87 6.89 2.95 -4.11
N PHE A 88 7.37 2.12 -3.17
CA PHE A 88 6.53 1.13 -2.50
C PHE A 88 5.31 1.77 -1.81
N MET A 89 5.53 2.82 -1.01
CA MET A 89 4.48 3.48 -0.24
C MET A 89 3.43 4.16 -1.13
N THR A 90 3.79 4.73 -2.29
CA THR A 90 2.81 5.34 -3.21
C THR A 90 1.97 4.35 -4.00
N THR A 91 2.34 3.06 -3.99
CA THR A 91 1.66 1.99 -4.74
C THR A 91 0.89 1.04 -3.82
N HIS A 92 1.36 0.83 -2.59
CA HIS A 92 0.81 -0.16 -1.65
C HIS A 92 0.34 0.43 -0.31
N ALA A 93 0.46 1.75 -0.09
CA ALA A 93 0.02 2.40 1.15
C ALA A 93 -0.79 3.66 0.90
N ASP A 94 -2.00 3.70 1.44
CA ASP A 94 -2.88 4.86 1.32
C ASP A 94 -2.73 5.87 2.47
N ARG A 95 -1.98 5.52 3.53
CA ARG A 95 -1.62 6.38 4.66
C ARG A 95 -0.12 6.33 4.93
N HIS A 96 0.56 7.48 4.97
CA HIS A 96 2.01 7.55 5.25
C HIS A 96 2.34 8.32 6.54
N HIS A 97 1.38 8.41 7.47
CA HIS A 97 1.60 9.03 8.78
C HIS A 97 2.40 8.12 9.72
N PRO A 98 3.25 8.68 10.60
CA PRO A 98 4.05 7.90 11.56
C PRO A 98 3.17 7.21 12.60
N LEU A 99 3.64 6.06 13.09
CA LEU A 99 3.21 5.55 14.38
C LEU A 99 3.92 6.39 15.45
N LEU A 100 3.17 6.90 16.44
CA LEU A 100 3.69 7.69 17.56
C LEU A 100 3.15 7.14 18.88
N ASP A 101 3.98 7.18 19.91
CA ASP A 101 3.63 6.77 21.27
C ASP A 101 2.63 7.77 21.89
N PRO A 102 1.46 7.31 22.40
CA PRO A 102 0.45 8.17 23.01
C PRO A 102 0.96 8.93 24.23
N ASP A 103 1.96 8.42 24.95
CA ASP A 103 2.51 9.08 26.14
C ASP A 103 3.21 10.41 25.78
N ARG A 104 3.87 10.48 24.61
CA ARG A 104 4.82 11.56 24.25
C ARG A 104 4.87 11.90 22.74
N PRO A 105 3.74 12.01 22.00
CA PRO A 105 3.75 11.99 20.53
C PRO A 105 4.47 13.19 19.90
N ALA A 106 4.34 14.40 20.47
CA ALA A 106 5.06 15.59 20.00
C ALA A 106 6.58 15.54 20.27
N SER A 107 7.05 14.72 21.21
CA SER A 107 8.49 14.50 21.44
C SER A 107 9.03 13.38 20.55
N ALA A 108 8.24 12.33 20.31
CA ALA A 108 8.53 11.32 19.30
C ALA A 108 8.69 11.94 17.90
N LEU A 109 7.70 12.71 17.43
CA LEU A 109 7.77 13.34 16.12
C LEU A 109 8.88 14.39 16.00
N HIS A 110 9.20 15.09 17.09
CA HIS A 110 10.38 15.97 17.13
C HIS A 110 11.69 15.19 16.93
N ALA A 111 11.87 14.06 17.61
CA ALA A 111 13.05 13.20 17.45
C ALA A 111 13.11 12.59 16.03
N LEU A 112 11.98 12.14 15.48
CA LEU A 112 11.90 11.65 14.10
C LEU A 112 12.37 12.71 13.09
N LEU A 113 11.80 13.93 13.14
CA LEU A 113 12.13 14.99 12.18
C LEU A 113 13.51 15.62 12.40
N GLY A 114 13.95 15.75 13.64
CA GLY A 114 15.24 16.35 13.99
C GLY A 114 16.43 15.46 13.62
N GLY A 115 16.32 14.14 13.84
CA GLY A 115 17.41 13.20 13.59
C GLY A 115 17.72 12.95 12.11
N LEU A 116 16.82 13.27 11.18
CA LEU A 116 16.98 13.02 9.73
C LEU A 116 18.34 13.50 9.20
N ARG A 117 18.70 14.76 9.48
CA ARG A 117 19.95 15.37 9.01
C ARG A 117 21.19 14.76 9.68
N ALA A 118 21.09 14.36 10.95
CA ALA A 118 22.18 13.74 11.68
C ALA A 118 22.46 12.31 11.17
N GLY A 119 21.40 11.57 10.79
CA GLY A 119 21.49 10.29 10.10
C GLY A 119 21.70 10.38 8.58
N GLY A 120 22.19 11.51 8.07
CA GLY A 120 22.59 11.66 6.67
C GLY A 120 21.47 11.81 5.63
N LEU A 121 20.21 11.94 6.04
CA LEU A 121 19.08 12.16 5.12
C LEU A 121 18.87 13.66 4.80
N PRO A 122 18.31 14.00 3.62
CA PRO A 122 18.06 15.40 3.25
C PRO A 122 17.12 16.14 4.22
N GLY A 123 17.55 17.33 4.67
CA GLY A 123 16.78 18.22 5.54
C GLY A 123 15.61 18.97 4.90
N LEU A 124 15.27 18.62 3.65
CA LEU A 124 14.02 19.00 2.98
C LEU A 124 13.18 17.73 2.89
N VAL A 125 11.97 17.75 3.47
CA VAL A 125 11.18 16.55 3.73
C VAL A 125 9.79 16.69 3.09
N GLN A 126 9.39 15.70 2.28
CA GLN A 126 8.04 15.54 1.75
C GLN A 126 7.28 14.52 2.59
N LEU A 127 6.58 15.00 3.63
CA LEU A 127 5.60 14.19 4.35
C LEU A 127 4.32 14.15 3.49
N GLN A 128 3.76 12.97 3.27
CA GLN A 128 2.59 12.77 2.41
C GLN A 128 1.46 12.09 3.17
N HIS A 129 0.22 12.30 2.71
CA HIS A 129 -1.00 11.66 3.24
C HIS A 129 -1.14 11.78 4.79
N LEU A 130 -0.66 12.89 5.38
CA LEU A 130 -0.81 13.14 6.82
C LEU A 130 -2.22 13.62 7.14
N PRO A 131 -2.83 13.21 8.27
CA PRO A 131 -4.11 13.77 8.72
C PRO A 131 -3.98 15.28 9.01
N THR A 132 -5.06 16.04 8.82
CA THR A 132 -5.12 17.46 9.20
C THR A 132 -5.65 17.73 10.61
N THR A 133 -6.25 16.71 11.26
CA THR A 133 -6.79 16.77 12.62
C THR A 133 -6.40 15.52 13.42
N GLY A 134 -6.44 15.61 14.75
CA GLY A 134 -6.11 14.50 15.64
C GLY A 134 -4.61 14.41 16.00
N PRO A 135 -4.21 13.40 16.77
CA PRO A 135 -2.97 13.42 17.54
C PRO A 135 -1.69 13.58 16.70
N VAL A 136 -1.63 13.05 15.49
CA VAL A 136 -0.47 13.25 14.59
C VAL A 136 -0.41 14.68 14.05
N ALA A 137 -1.55 15.29 13.72
CA ALA A 137 -1.63 16.67 13.25
C ALA A 137 -1.27 17.68 14.36
N ASP A 138 -1.71 17.39 15.58
CA ASP A 138 -1.38 18.15 16.79
C ASP A 138 0.10 18.02 17.14
N ALA A 139 0.64 16.79 17.12
CA ALA A 139 2.07 16.53 17.31
C ALA A 139 2.93 17.25 16.27
N LEU A 140 2.52 17.28 15.00
CA LEU A 140 3.23 18.00 13.94
C LEU A 140 3.21 19.51 14.17
N THR A 141 2.06 20.05 14.55
CA THR A 141 1.89 21.49 14.81
C THR A 141 2.68 21.93 16.04
N ALA A 142 2.59 21.20 17.15
CA ALA A 142 3.40 21.42 18.35
C ALA A 142 4.90 21.31 18.05
N THR A 143 5.32 20.33 17.25
CA THR A 143 6.73 20.17 16.82
C THR A 143 7.19 21.36 16.01
N CYS A 144 6.47 21.75 14.95
CA CYS A 144 6.88 22.86 14.08
C CYS A 144 6.92 24.20 14.83
N THR A 145 5.93 24.48 15.68
CA THR A 145 5.90 25.71 16.50
C THR A 145 7.07 25.76 17.48
N ARG A 146 7.29 24.70 18.28
CA ARG A 146 8.37 24.62 19.28
C ARG A 146 9.77 24.78 18.67
N THR A 147 9.97 24.25 17.47
CA THR A 147 11.30 24.18 16.83
C THR A 147 11.54 25.24 15.75
N ARG A 148 10.52 26.04 15.41
CA ARG A 148 10.51 26.96 14.25
C ARG A 148 10.90 26.26 12.94
N ILE A 149 10.47 25.01 12.78
CA ILE A 149 10.58 24.27 11.51
C ILE A 149 9.56 24.86 10.53
N ALA A 150 10.06 25.42 9.43
CA ALA A 150 9.21 25.94 8.37
C ALA A 150 8.48 24.77 7.67
N ARG A 151 7.17 24.93 7.44
CA ARG A 151 6.33 24.00 6.69
C ARG A 151 5.45 24.73 5.68
N THR A 152 5.08 24.06 4.59
CA THR A 152 4.12 24.56 3.61
C THR A 152 3.34 23.40 2.98
N GLU A 153 2.08 23.63 2.64
CA GLU A 153 1.19 22.62 2.05
C GLU A 153 1.40 22.52 0.53
N ARG A 154 1.28 21.31 -0.02
CA ARG A 154 1.47 21.02 -1.45
C ARG A 154 0.24 20.43 -2.14
N ARG A 155 -0.51 19.60 -1.41
CA ARG A 155 -1.74 18.91 -1.83
C ARG A 155 -2.61 18.71 -0.60
N ARG A 156 -3.92 18.71 -0.80
CA ARG A 156 -4.96 18.36 0.16
C ARG A 156 -5.93 17.42 -0.53
N ASP A 157 -6.39 16.40 0.19
CA ASP A 157 -7.29 15.38 -0.34
C ASP A 157 -8.23 14.81 0.75
N LEU A 158 -9.25 14.08 0.34
CA LEU A 158 -10.26 13.49 1.23
C LEU A 158 -10.29 11.96 1.08
N ALA A 159 -9.68 11.25 2.03
CA ALA A 159 -9.78 9.80 2.09
C ALA A 159 -11.16 9.36 2.62
N PRO A 160 -11.79 8.31 2.05
CA PRO A 160 -12.96 7.67 2.65
C PRO A 160 -12.56 6.93 3.93
N ILE A 161 -13.38 7.01 4.96
CA ILE A 161 -13.33 6.22 6.19
C ILE A 161 -14.76 5.99 6.71
N ALA A 162 -14.96 5.09 7.66
CA ALA A 162 -16.19 5.03 8.44
C ALA A 162 -15.85 5.06 9.93
N ARG A 163 -16.58 5.88 10.70
CA ARG A 163 -16.50 5.92 12.16
C ARG A 163 -17.69 5.17 12.76
N ARG A 164 -17.45 4.44 13.84
CA ARG A 164 -18.47 3.66 14.56
C ARG A 164 -19.69 4.50 14.93
N HIS A 165 -19.47 5.70 15.47
CA HIS A 165 -20.56 6.58 15.87
C HIS A 165 -21.41 7.05 14.67
N THR A 166 -20.78 7.40 13.54
CA THR A 166 -21.49 7.85 12.33
C THR A 166 -22.38 6.75 11.76
N VAL A 167 -21.87 5.53 11.65
CA VAL A 167 -22.62 4.41 11.07
C VAL A 167 -23.75 3.94 11.99
N LEU A 168 -23.47 3.77 13.30
CA LEU A 168 -24.47 3.26 14.25
C LEU A 168 -25.54 4.31 14.58
N ALA A 169 -25.21 5.60 14.69
CA ALA A 169 -26.22 6.65 14.88
C ALA A 169 -27.16 6.80 13.68
N ALA A 170 -26.68 6.49 12.46
CA ALA A 170 -27.50 6.44 11.25
C ALA A 170 -28.32 5.14 11.11
N SER A 171 -28.04 4.12 11.92
CA SER A 171 -28.70 2.80 11.88
C SER A 171 -29.13 2.35 13.30
N PRO A 172 -30.01 3.10 13.98
CA PRO A 172 -30.32 2.90 15.40
C PRO A 172 -30.97 1.54 15.70
N ASP A 173 -31.75 1.00 14.76
CA ASP A 173 -32.38 -0.33 14.85
C ASP A 173 -31.39 -1.49 14.56
N GLY A 174 -30.12 -1.19 14.30
CA GLY A 174 -29.09 -2.15 13.90
C GLY A 174 -29.07 -2.44 12.39
N PRO A 175 -28.45 -3.56 11.96
CA PRO A 175 -28.42 -3.96 10.56
C PRO A 175 -29.76 -4.54 10.11
N GLU A 176 -30.13 -4.32 8.84
CA GLU A 176 -31.40 -4.81 8.29
C GLU A 176 -31.51 -6.35 8.39
N PRO A 177 -32.67 -6.90 8.82
CA PRO A 177 -32.83 -8.34 9.01
C PRO A 177 -32.84 -9.08 7.67
N GLY A 178 -32.08 -10.17 7.59
CA GLY A 178 -32.02 -11.02 6.40
C GLY A 178 -30.82 -11.97 6.38
N PRO A 179 -30.65 -12.74 5.28
CA PRO A 179 -29.52 -13.68 5.11
C PRO A 179 -28.16 -12.97 4.93
N LEU A 180 -28.17 -11.69 4.54
CA LEU A 180 -27.03 -10.79 4.63
C LEU A 180 -27.45 -9.51 5.38
N PRO A 181 -27.27 -9.44 6.71
CA PRO A 181 -27.54 -8.22 7.46
C PRO A 181 -26.58 -7.10 7.08
N LEU A 182 -27.11 -5.91 6.81
CA LEU A 182 -26.32 -4.74 6.41
C LEU A 182 -26.76 -3.47 7.17
N LEU A 183 -25.79 -2.69 7.65
CA LEU A 183 -25.99 -1.29 8.03
C LEU A 183 -26.08 -0.46 6.75
N LEU A 184 -27.28 0.04 6.42
CA LEU A 184 -27.54 0.84 5.21
C LEU A 184 -28.02 2.27 5.52
N GLY A 185 -28.28 2.62 6.79
CA GLY A 185 -28.87 3.90 7.18
C GLY A 185 -27.97 5.12 6.96
N HIS A 186 -26.64 4.91 6.86
CA HIS A 186 -25.66 5.94 6.53
C HIS A 186 -25.51 6.21 5.02
N LEU A 187 -26.19 5.44 4.16
CA LEU A 187 -26.16 5.60 2.71
C LEU A 187 -27.26 6.55 2.21
N THR A 188 -27.15 6.99 0.95
CA THR A 188 -28.27 7.70 0.31
C THR A 188 -29.49 6.78 0.16
N PRO A 189 -30.72 7.32 0.14
CA PRO A 189 -31.93 6.51 -0.04
C PRO A 189 -31.90 5.66 -1.32
N ASP A 190 -31.32 6.17 -2.42
CA ASP A 190 -31.16 5.42 -3.65
C ASP A 190 -30.04 4.38 -3.58
N ASP A 191 -28.91 4.63 -2.90
CA ASP A 191 -27.86 3.63 -2.70
C ASP A 191 -28.34 2.46 -1.83
N ALA A 192 -29.06 2.74 -0.74
CA ALA A 192 -29.68 1.71 0.10
C ALA A 192 -30.75 0.90 -0.67
N LYS A 193 -31.62 1.59 -1.42
CA LYS A 193 -32.61 0.96 -2.33
C LYS A 193 -31.94 0.12 -3.42
N ASN A 194 -30.81 0.56 -3.96
CA ASN A 194 -30.00 -0.18 -4.94
C ASN A 194 -29.34 -1.42 -4.30
N ALA A 195 -28.82 -1.32 -3.07
CA ALA A 195 -28.29 -2.48 -2.33
C ALA A 195 -29.38 -3.54 -2.10
N ARG A 196 -30.53 -3.14 -1.54
CA ARG A 196 -31.70 -4.03 -1.34
C ARG A 196 -32.21 -4.64 -2.67
N ARG A 197 -32.15 -3.88 -3.78
CA ARG A 197 -32.48 -4.37 -5.13
C ARG A 197 -31.46 -5.41 -5.61
N ARG A 198 -30.16 -5.18 -5.41
CA ARG A 198 -29.08 -6.12 -5.78
C ARG A 198 -29.22 -7.44 -5.01
N LEU A 199 -29.50 -7.40 -3.71
CA LEU A 199 -29.72 -8.61 -2.89
C LEU A 199 -30.92 -9.45 -3.36
N ARG A 200 -32.07 -8.82 -3.65
CA ARG A 200 -33.21 -9.53 -4.27
C ARG A 200 -32.89 -10.06 -5.67
N GLY A 201 -32.07 -9.33 -6.43
CA GLY A 201 -31.56 -9.77 -7.73
C GLY A 201 -30.71 -11.04 -7.61
N ILE A 202 -29.78 -11.10 -6.66
CA ILE A 202 -28.98 -12.30 -6.37
C ILE A 202 -29.88 -13.48 -6.03
N ALA A 203 -30.80 -13.31 -5.07
CA ALA A 203 -31.70 -14.38 -4.62
C ALA A 203 -32.54 -14.97 -5.75
N ARG A 204 -33.06 -14.12 -6.65
CA ARG A 204 -33.88 -14.52 -7.79
C ARG A 204 -33.07 -15.11 -8.94
N ASP A 205 -31.93 -14.50 -9.28
CA ASP A 205 -31.18 -14.82 -10.50
C ASP A 205 -30.16 -15.96 -10.31
N LEU A 206 -29.63 -16.13 -9.08
CA LEU A 206 -28.66 -17.16 -8.74
C LEU A 206 -29.27 -18.33 -7.93
N GLY A 207 -30.58 -18.27 -7.65
CA GLY A 207 -31.35 -19.35 -7.00
C GLY A 207 -31.15 -19.47 -5.49
N ALA A 208 -30.28 -18.65 -4.89
CA ALA A 208 -29.99 -18.65 -3.46
C ALA A 208 -29.71 -17.21 -2.98
N PRO A 209 -30.11 -16.84 -1.76
CA PRO A 209 -29.82 -15.51 -1.23
C PRO A 209 -28.32 -15.29 -1.02
N ALA A 210 -27.90 -14.01 -1.03
CA ALA A 210 -26.57 -13.65 -0.58
C ALA A 210 -26.42 -13.92 0.92
N THR A 211 -25.29 -14.51 1.32
CA THR A 211 -24.85 -14.70 2.70
C THR A 211 -23.38 -14.31 2.83
N VAL A 212 -22.91 -13.97 4.03
CA VAL A 212 -21.48 -13.76 4.32
C VAL A 212 -21.01 -14.70 5.42
N GLN A 213 -19.89 -15.38 5.16
CA GLN A 213 -19.12 -16.09 6.15
C GLN A 213 -17.91 -15.24 6.52
N VAL A 214 -17.58 -15.18 7.82
CA VAL A 214 -16.29 -14.64 8.30
C VAL A 214 -15.40 -15.84 8.61
N VAL A 215 -14.16 -15.76 8.14
CA VAL A 215 -13.21 -16.86 8.03
C VAL A 215 -11.84 -16.30 8.42
N CYS A 216 -11.53 -16.34 9.71
CA CYS A 216 -10.28 -15.83 10.25
C CYS A 216 -9.19 -16.90 10.20
N ASP A 217 -9.44 -18.04 10.83
CA ASP A 217 -8.41 -19.02 11.21
C ASP A 217 -8.05 -20.03 10.11
N ASP A 218 -8.86 -20.10 9.04
CA ASP A 218 -8.66 -21.03 7.92
C ASP A 218 -7.75 -20.41 6.83
N PRO A 219 -6.55 -20.96 6.57
CA PRO A 219 -5.68 -20.51 5.49
C PRO A 219 -6.15 -20.93 4.09
N ALA A 220 -7.12 -21.86 3.95
CA ALA A 220 -7.63 -22.26 2.64
C ALA A 220 -8.37 -21.12 1.91
N LEU A 221 -8.85 -20.09 2.64
CA LEU A 221 -9.37 -18.86 2.03
C LEU A 221 -8.27 -18.10 1.24
N ASP A 222 -7.00 -18.21 1.63
CA ASP A 222 -5.89 -17.52 0.96
C ASP A 222 -5.68 -18.13 -0.44
N ASP A 223 -5.76 -19.46 -0.55
CA ASP A 223 -5.70 -20.17 -1.83
C ASP A 223 -6.97 -20.00 -2.68
N GLU A 224 -8.17 -19.99 -2.06
CA GLU A 224 -9.41 -19.63 -2.76
C GLU A 224 -9.31 -18.21 -3.33
N PHE A 225 -8.80 -17.25 -2.57
CA PHE A 225 -8.61 -15.87 -3.00
C PHE A 225 -7.65 -15.76 -4.19
N ILE A 226 -6.49 -16.43 -4.13
CA ILE A 226 -5.51 -16.42 -5.23
C ILE A 226 -6.13 -17.04 -6.50
N ALA A 227 -6.90 -18.12 -6.38
CA ALA A 227 -7.60 -18.74 -7.50
C ALA A 227 -8.72 -17.84 -8.06
N PHE A 228 -9.56 -17.28 -7.19
CA PHE A 228 -10.70 -16.43 -7.54
C PHE A 228 -10.27 -15.11 -8.19
N GLN A 229 -9.24 -14.46 -7.67
CA GLN A 229 -8.62 -13.26 -8.26
C GLN A 229 -7.98 -13.56 -9.64
N HIS A 230 -7.50 -14.79 -9.85
CA HIS A 230 -6.92 -15.22 -11.12
C HIS A 230 -7.97 -15.57 -12.19
N ALA A 231 -9.21 -15.91 -11.80
CA ALA A 231 -10.27 -16.25 -12.75
C ALA A 231 -10.82 -15.03 -13.53
N GLY A 232 -10.81 -13.85 -12.91
CA GLY A 232 -11.19 -12.58 -13.56
C GLY A 232 -10.21 -12.12 -14.65
N TRP A 233 -10.53 -11.02 -15.36
CA TRP A 233 -9.68 -10.53 -16.47
C TRP A 233 -8.24 -10.21 -16.03
N LYS A 234 -8.04 -9.91 -14.74
CA LYS A 234 -6.73 -9.67 -14.11
C LYS A 234 -5.76 -10.86 -14.18
N GLY A 235 -6.23 -12.08 -14.43
CA GLY A 235 -5.38 -13.25 -14.72
C GLY A 235 -5.19 -13.57 -16.21
N GLN A 236 -5.98 -12.95 -17.10
CA GLN A 236 -6.07 -13.31 -18.53
C GLN A 236 -5.05 -12.58 -19.42
N THR A 237 -4.19 -11.72 -18.85
CA THR A 237 -3.09 -11.06 -19.58
C THR A 237 -1.78 -11.17 -18.81
N ALA A 238 -0.64 -11.21 -19.52
CA ALA A 238 0.69 -11.29 -18.89
C ALA A 238 1.12 -10.01 -18.17
N ALA A 239 0.39 -8.90 -18.34
CA ALA A 239 0.53 -7.66 -17.59
C ALA A 239 -0.46 -7.56 -16.42
N GLY A 240 -1.10 -8.68 -16.05
CA GLY A 240 -2.11 -8.74 -15.01
C GLY A 240 -1.56 -8.45 -13.61
N ALA A 241 -2.45 -7.96 -12.75
CA ALA A 241 -2.17 -7.69 -11.35
C ALA A 241 -2.41 -8.92 -10.44
N SER A 242 -2.78 -10.07 -11.01
CA SER A 242 -3.09 -11.31 -10.28
C SER A 242 -1.89 -11.81 -9.49
N LEU A 243 -2.05 -12.05 -8.18
CA LEU A 243 -0.99 -12.54 -7.29
C LEU A 243 -0.27 -13.77 -7.86
N ARG A 244 -1.04 -14.70 -8.45
CA ARG A 244 -0.57 -15.95 -9.07
C ARG A 244 0.44 -15.76 -10.21
N GLN A 245 0.46 -14.58 -10.85
CA GLN A 245 1.42 -14.23 -11.89
C GLN A 245 2.73 -13.64 -11.34
N HIS A 246 2.75 -13.27 -10.06
CA HIS A 246 3.86 -12.59 -9.38
C HIS A 246 4.22 -13.34 -8.08
N PRO A 247 4.98 -14.45 -8.14
CA PRO A 247 5.21 -15.32 -6.97
C PRO A 247 5.82 -14.62 -5.74
N ALA A 248 6.51 -13.50 -5.93
CA ALA A 248 6.97 -12.65 -4.84
C ALA A 248 5.82 -11.95 -4.10
N ARG A 249 4.84 -11.40 -4.84
CA ARG A 249 3.62 -10.79 -4.30
C ARG A 249 2.69 -11.83 -3.68
N GLU A 250 2.58 -13.02 -4.27
CA GLU A 250 1.82 -14.15 -3.71
C GLU A 250 2.39 -14.61 -2.36
N ARG A 251 3.73 -14.70 -2.23
CA ARG A 251 4.39 -14.97 -0.95
C ARG A 251 4.15 -13.85 0.06
N TRP A 252 4.33 -12.58 -0.31
CA TRP A 252 4.04 -11.47 0.59
C TRP A 252 2.59 -11.44 1.07
N PHE A 253 1.63 -11.73 0.19
CA PHE A 253 0.23 -11.87 0.59
C PHE A 253 0.05 -12.94 1.68
N ARG A 254 0.63 -14.15 1.49
CA ARG A 254 0.57 -15.21 2.52
C ARG A 254 1.39 -14.91 3.77
N ASP A 255 2.51 -14.19 3.67
CA ASP A 255 3.28 -13.71 4.83
C ASP A 255 2.41 -12.74 5.66
N VAL A 256 1.74 -11.78 5.02
CA VAL A 256 0.82 -10.83 5.68
C VAL A 256 -0.41 -11.52 6.26
N THR A 257 -1.15 -12.31 5.50
CA THR A 257 -2.33 -13.01 6.04
C THR A 257 -1.94 -14.01 7.12
N GLY A 258 -0.78 -14.68 7.00
CA GLY A 258 -0.23 -15.57 8.02
C GLY A 258 0.08 -14.87 9.34
N ASP A 259 0.85 -13.78 9.31
CA ASP A 259 1.24 -13.05 10.52
C ASP A 259 0.04 -12.41 11.23
N PHE A 260 -0.85 -11.72 10.51
CA PHE A 260 -2.05 -11.12 11.12
C PHE A 260 -3.05 -12.19 11.60
N ARG A 261 -3.19 -13.34 10.92
CA ARG A 261 -4.05 -14.47 11.35
C ARG A 261 -3.54 -15.08 12.66
N LYS A 262 -2.23 -15.32 12.75
CA LYS A 262 -1.56 -15.89 13.92
C LYS A 262 -1.82 -15.09 15.20
N ASP A 263 -1.92 -13.77 15.08
CA ASP A 263 -2.13 -12.87 16.21
C ASP A 263 -3.62 -12.57 16.49
N GLY A 264 -4.55 -13.10 15.67
CA GLY A 264 -6.00 -12.86 15.78
C GLY A 264 -6.50 -11.56 15.14
N ASP A 265 -5.64 -10.86 14.39
CA ASP A 265 -5.88 -9.54 13.79
C ASP A 265 -6.41 -9.59 12.34
N LEU A 266 -6.53 -10.78 11.74
CA LEU A 266 -7.09 -10.95 10.39
C LEU A 266 -8.60 -11.21 10.41
N LEU A 267 -9.37 -10.44 9.64
CA LEU A 267 -10.75 -10.79 9.27
C LEU A 267 -10.80 -11.11 7.76
N GLY A 268 -10.84 -12.40 7.42
CA GLY A 268 -11.19 -12.87 6.09
C GLY A 268 -12.71 -12.98 5.92
N PHE A 269 -13.22 -12.68 4.73
CA PHE A 269 -14.64 -12.73 4.42
C PHE A 269 -14.91 -13.47 3.11
N ARG A 270 -15.95 -14.30 3.08
CA ARG A 270 -16.50 -14.95 1.87
C ARG A 270 -17.98 -14.59 1.74
N LEU A 271 -18.33 -13.78 0.73
CA LEU A 271 -19.71 -13.48 0.35
C LEU A 271 -20.13 -14.47 -0.74
N SER A 272 -21.21 -15.23 -0.52
CA SER A 272 -21.66 -16.29 -1.44
C SER A 272 -23.16 -16.22 -1.73
N ALA A 273 -23.61 -16.93 -2.76
CA ALA A 273 -25.03 -17.19 -3.05
C ALA A 273 -25.23 -18.67 -3.39
N GLY A 274 -25.56 -19.47 -2.38
CA GLY A 274 -25.35 -20.92 -2.42
C GLY A 274 -23.85 -21.21 -2.57
N ASP A 275 -23.50 -22.19 -3.38
CA ASP A 275 -22.11 -22.63 -3.60
C ASP A 275 -21.28 -21.66 -4.47
N ARG A 276 -21.86 -20.54 -4.92
CA ARG A 276 -21.18 -19.51 -5.73
C ARG A 276 -20.57 -18.41 -4.85
N THR A 277 -19.25 -18.41 -4.69
CA THR A 277 -18.52 -17.27 -4.13
C THR A 277 -18.67 -16.04 -5.05
N LEU A 278 -19.13 -14.93 -4.48
CA LEU A 278 -19.39 -13.66 -5.17
C LEU A 278 -18.31 -12.61 -4.90
N TRP A 279 -17.73 -12.62 -3.69
CA TRP A 279 -16.65 -11.72 -3.27
C TRP A 279 -15.86 -12.34 -2.12
N ILE A 280 -14.55 -12.12 -2.13
CA ILE A 280 -13.64 -12.45 -1.02
C ILE A 280 -12.85 -11.19 -0.70
N GLY A 281 -12.67 -10.89 0.59
CA GLY A 281 -11.86 -9.75 1.03
C GLY A 281 -11.27 -9.92 2.42
N TYR A 282 -10.20 -9.17 2.68
CA TYR A 282 -9.43 -9.20 3.92
C TYR A 282 -9.35 -7.83 4.57
N LEU A 283 -9.62 -7.78 5.88
CA LEU A 283 -9.29 -6.64 6.74
C LEU A 283 -8.18 -7.02 7.72
N LEU A 284 -7.30 -6.07 8.00
CA LEU A 284 -6.21 -6.17 8.98
C LEU A 284 -6.53 -5.25 10.17
N ARG A 285 -6.51 -5.77 11.39
CA ARG A 285 -6.50 -4.94 12.61
C ARG A 285 -5.08 -4.42 12.85
N SER A 286 -4.95 -3.13 13.11
CA SER A 286 -3.70 -2.56 13.64
C SER A 286 -4.10 -1.55 14.71
N GLY A 287 -3.63 -1.76 15.94
CA GLY A 287 -4.16 -1.09 17.13
C GLY A 287 -5.66 -1.37 17.34
N ASP A 288 -6.46 -0.33 17.57
CA ASP A 288 -7.91 -0.44 17.78
C ASP A 288 -8.74 -0.50 16.48
N SER A 289 -8.10 -0.33 15.32
CA SER A 289 -8.75 0.03 14.06
C SER A 289 -8.56 -1.02 12.97
N TYR A 290 -9.57 -1.19 12.11
CA TYR A 290 -9.50 -2.09 10.95
C TYR A 290 -9.14 -1.33 9.66
N PHE A 291 -8.34 -1.99 8.83
CA PHE A 291 -7.86 -1.48 7.55
C PHE A 291 -8.18 -2.47 6.43
N GLY A 292 -8.72 -1.99 5.31
CA GLY A 292 -8.89 -2.78 4.08
C GLY A 292 -7.53 -3.11 3.44
N PHE A 293 -7.31 -4.39 3.13
CA PHE A 293 -6.05 -4.87 2.56
C PHE A 293 -6.19 -5.26 1.09
N LEU A 294 -6.93 -6.33 0.80
CA LEU A 294 -7.15 -6.83 -0.55
C LEU A 294 -8.54 -7.45 -0.68
N ASP A 295 -9.17 -7.29 -1.84
CA ASP A 295 -10.42 -7.95 -2.18
C ASP A 295 -10.53 -8.29 -3.69
N ALA A 296 -11.49 -9.17 -4.00
CA ALA A 296 -11.78 -9.67 -5.35
C ALA A 296 -13.26 -10.03 -5.47
N PHE A 297 -13.83 -9.98 -6.67
CA PHE A 297 -15.25 -10.26 -6.90
C PHE A 297 -15.53 -10.97 -8.22
N ALA A 298 -16.66 -11.68 -8.29
CA ALA A 298 -17.14 -12.35 -9.48
C ALA A 298 -17.61 -11.32 -10.51
N GLU A 299 -16.77 -11.04 -11.51
CA GLU A 299 -16.99 -9.99 -12.52
C GLU A 299 -18.20 -10.31 -13.42
N GLU A 300 -18.43 -11.59 -13.71
CA GLU A 300 -19.63 -12.16 -14.34
C GLU A 300 -20.94 -11.86 -13.57
N HIS A 301 -20.83 -11.51 -12.29
CA HIS A 301 -21.94 -11.12 -11.42
C HIS A 301 -21.91 -9.62 -11.09
N GLY A 302 -21.08 -8.83 -11.79
CA GLY A 302 -20.90 -7.38 -11.63
C GLY A 302 -22.20 -6.55 -11.68
N ARG A 303 -23.26 -7.05 -12.33
CA ARG A 303 -24.59 -6.42 -12.32
C ARG A 303 -25.23 -6.30 -10.94
N PHE A 304 -24.84 -7.17 -10.00
CA PHE A 304 -25.25 -7.08 -8.59
C PHE A 304 -24.26 -6.27 -7.74
N SER A 305 -23.14 -5.82 -8.33
CA SER A 305 -22.04 -5.12 -7.67
C SER A 305 -21.55 -5.84 -6.40
N PRO A 306 -21.18 -7.14 -6.47
CA PRO A 306 -20.86 -7.96 -5.30
C PRO A 306 -19.77 -7.37 -4.40
N GLY A 307 -18.73 -6.74 -4.95
CA GLY A 307 -17.73 -6.03 -4.14
C GLY A 307 -18.29 -4.90 -3.28
N ALA A 308 -19.34 -4.20 -3.72
CA ALA A 308 -19.99 -3.19 -2.89
C ALA A 308 -20.82 -3.81 -1.74
N LEU A 309 -21.47 -4.95 -2.00
CA LEU A 309 -22.20 -5.70 -0.95
C LEU A 309 -21.24 -6.31 0.06
N GLY A 310 -20.12 -6.88 -0.39
CA GLY A 310 -19.06 -7.43 0.45
C GLY A 310 -18.40 -6.37 1.35
N ARG A 311 -18.01 -5.22 0.78
CA ARG A 311 -17.46 -4.08 1.53
C ARG A 311 -18.45 -3.52 2.57
N LEU A 312 -19.76 -3.49 2.26
CA LEU A 312 -20.81 -3.14 3.24
C LEU A 312 -21.02 -4.21 4.31
N ALA A 313 -20.89 -5.50 3.97
CA ALA A 313 -20.97 -6.61 4.92
C ALA A 313 -19.78 -6.61 5.90
N ALA A 314 -18.57 -6.33 5.40
CA ALA A 314 -17.37 -6.16 6.22
C ALA A 314 -17.49 -4.95 7.16
N LEU A 315 -17.94 -3.79 6.66
CA LEU A 315 -18.26 -2.61 7.49
C LEU A 315 -19.30 -2.93 8.56
N THR A 316 -20.34 -3.68 8.20
CA THR A 316 -21.39 -4.12 9.13
C THR A 316 -20.82 -5.05 10.20
N HIS A 317 -19.97 -6.00 9.83
CA HIS A 317 -19.32 -6.89 10.79
C HIS A 317 -18.43 -6.12 11.77
N VAL A 318 -17.55 -5.22 11.29
CA VAL A 318 -16.66 -4.43 12.15
C VAL A 318 -17.46 -3.69 13.23
N PHE A 319 -18.50 -2.94 12.87
CA PHE A 319 -19.24 -2.14 13.86
C PHE A 319 -20.30 -2.89 14.66
N THR A 320 -20.69 -4.12 14.29
CA THR A 320 -21.64 -4.94 15.07
C THR A 320 -20.98 -6.07 15.87
N ARG A 321 -19.77 -6.52 15.51
CA ARG A 321 -19.09 -7.67 16.13
C ARG A 321 -17.74 -7.34 16.78
N THR A 322 -17.18 -6.16 16.53
CA THR A 322 -15.95 -5.69 17.19
C THR A 322 -16.22 -4.40 17.97
N ASP A 323 -15.26 -3.98 18.78
CA ASP A 323 -15.23 -2.72 19.54
C ASP A 323 -14.71 -1.53 18.72
N ALA A 324 -14.07 -1.77 17.58
CA ALA A 324 -13.32 -0.78 16.80
C ALA A 324 -14.07 0.56 16.57
N PRO A 325 -13.40 1.71 16.77
CA PRO A 325 -14.00 3.04 16.56
C PRO A 325 -13.96 3.49 15.10
N LEU A 326 -13.08 2.89 14.29
CA LEU A 326 -12.76 3.29 12.92
C LEU A 326 -12.60 2.05 12.02
N PHE A 327 -13.13 2.15 10.80
CA PHE A 327 -12.77 1.31 9.67
C PHE A 327 -12.23 2.21 8.55
N ASP A 328 -10.97 2.02 8.20
CA ASP A 328 -10.36 2.62 7.01
C ASP A 328 -10.41 1.61 5.85
N PRO A 329 -11.12 1.88 4.74
CA PRO A 329 -11.26 0.93 3.64
C PRO A 329 -9.99 0.73 2.81
N GLY A 330 -8.92 1.50 3.04
CA GLY A 330 -7.68 1.39 2.26
C GLY A 330 -7.85 1.81 0.80
N PHE A 331 -8.55 2.93 0.57
CA PHE A 331 -8.73 3.52 -0.76
C PHE A 331 -8.19 4.94 -0.87
N ASP A 332 -7.53 5.23 -2.00
CA ASP A 332 -7.25 6.57 -2.49
C ASP A 332 -8.56 7.27 -2.93
N ALA A 333 -8.63 8.58 -2.73
CA ALA A 333 -9.79 9.43 -3.09
C ALA A 333 -10.23 9.32 -4.57
N ARG A 334 -9.31 8.94 -5.47
CA ARG A 334 -9.58 8.67 -6.90
C ARG A 334 -10.58 7.52 -7.10
N TYR A 335 -10.74 6.61 -6.14
CA TYR A 335 -11.67 5.48 -6.21
C TYR A 335 -13.12 5.88 -5.84
N ALA A 336 -13.65 6.85 -6.58
CA ALA A 336 -14.88 7.59 -6.25
C ALA A 336 -16.18 6.76 -6.22
N VAL A 337 -16.17 5.51 -6.71
CA VAL A 337 -17.31 4.59 -6.60
C VAL A 337 -17.29 3.85 -5.26
N GLY A 338 -16.17 3.21 -4.91
CA GLY A 338 -16.02 2.53 -3.61
C GLY A 338 -16.10 3.48 -2.43
N ALA A 339 -15.56 4.69 -2.57
CA ALA A 339 -15.60 5.73 -1.54
C ALA A 339 -17.03 6.15 -1.11
N ARG A 340 -18.07 5.91 -1.91
CA ARG A 340 -19.47 6.26 -1.55
C ARG A 340 -20.09 5.36 -0.49
N LEU A 341 -19.54 4.16 -0.26
CA LEU A 341 -20.06 3.20 0.71
C LEU A 341 -19.74 3.59 2.17
N PHE A 342 -18.84 4.56 2.35
CA PHE A 342 -18.27 5.00 3.62
C PHE A 342 -18.73 6.44 3.88
N PRO A 343 -19.33 6.76 5.06
CA PRO A 343 -19.97 8.05 5.27
C PRO A 343 -18.97 9.16 5.65
N ASP A 344 -17.92 8.84 6.38
CA ASP A 344 -16.95 9.81 6.88
C ASP A 344 -15.87 10.13 5.83
N ARG A 345 -15.25 11.30 5.96
CA ARG A 345 -14.02 11.66 5.26
C ARG A 345 -12.92 12.01 6.25
N ARG A 346 -11.71 11.53 5.99
CA ARG A 346 -10.48 11.97 6.65
C ARG A 346 -9.75 12.89 5.69
N GLU A 347 -9.65 14.16 6.07
CA GLU A 347 -8.85 15.11 5.32
C GLU A 347 -7.35 14.82 5.55
N GLN A 348 -6.60 14.83 4.46
CA GLN A 348 -5.17 14.54 4.47
C GLN A 348 -4.38 15.51 3.58
N VAL A 349 -3.12 15.76 3.93
CA VAL A 349 -2.23 16.74 3.27
C VAL A 349 -0.84 16.19 2.97
N ASP A 350 -0.27 16.68 1.87
CA ASP A 350 1.16 16.61 1.60
C ASP A 350 1.82 17.91 2.07
N VAL A 351 2.84 17.79 2.94
CA VAL A 351 3.52 18.92 3.57
C VAL A 351 5.02 18.88 3.23
N LEU A 352 5.55 19.99 2.72
CA LEU A 352 6.99 20.20 2.58
C LEU A 352 7.53 20.82 3.89
N VAL A 353 8.55 20.22 4.47
CA VAL A 353 9.07 20.55 5.80
C VAL A 353 10.59 20.77 5.75
N ALA A 354 11.08 21.84 6.37
CA ALA A 354 12.51 22.18 6.41
C ALA A 354 13.11 21.89 7.79
N THR A 355 13.58 20.65 8.00
CA THR A 355 14.11 20.17 9.29
C THR A 355 15.51 20.70 9.62
N GLY A 356 16.21 21.33 8.66
CA GLY A 356 17.38 22.16 8.95
C GLY A 356 18.16 22.62 7.72
N GLY A 357 18.95 23.69 7.89
CA GLY A 357 19.73 24.34 6.84
C GLY A 357 18.98 25.46 6.11
N ALA A 358 19.72 26.40 5.52
CA ALA A 358 19.15 27.57 4.85
C ALA A 358 18.38 27.20 3.56
N LEU A 359 18.97 26.38 2.68
CA LEU A 359 18.35 26.01 1.40
C LEU A 359 16.96 25.35 1.58
N PRO A 360 16.76 24.32 2.43
CA PRO A 360 15.41 23.77 2.68
C PRO A 360 14.39 24.81 3.15
N ARG A 361 14.79 25.77 4.00
CA ARG A 361 13.91 26.86 4.46
C ARG A 361 13.52 27.80 3.31
N LEU A 362 14.47 28.15 2.45
CA LEU A 362 14.21 28.97 1.25
C LEU A 362 13.28 28.25 0.27
N VAL A 363 13.47 26.94 0.03
CA VAL A 363 12.58 26.16 -0.84
C VAL A 363 11.16 26.06 -0.27
N VAL A 364 11.01 25.86 1.03
CA VAL A 364 9.68 25.88 1.70
C VAL A 364 9.01 27.26 1.63
N ALA A 365 9.75 28.35 1.86
CA ALA A 365 9.21 29.70 1.78
C ALA A 365 8.84 30.12 0.33
N GLY A 366 9.64 29.69 -0.64
CA GLY A 366 9.41 29.97 -2.07
C GLY A 366 8.34 29.10 -2.74
N TRP A 367 8.00 27.94 -2.17
CA TRP A 367 7.08 26.97 -2.81
C TRP A 367 5.73 27.57 -3.26
N PRO A 368 5.00 28.37 -2.44
CA PRO A 368 3.72 28.94 -2.88
C PRO A 368 3.87 29.89 -4.07
N TRP A 369 4.99 30.60 -4.16
CA TRP A 369 5.29 31.51 -5.27
C TRP A 369 5.69 30.74 -6.53
N ALA A 370 6.49 29.67 -6.40
CA ALA A 370 6.86 28.80 -7.51
C ALA A 370 5.64 28.09 -8.14
N VAL A 371 4.64 27.72 -7.32
CA VAL A 371 3.34 27.20 -7.79
C VAL A 371 2.51 28.29 -8.46
N ARG A 372 2.37 29.48 -7.85
CA ARG A 372 1.63 30.62 -8.44
C ARG A 372 2.21 31.10 -9.78
N ALA A 373 3.52 31.02 -9.95
CA ALA A 373 4.22 31.39 -11.18
C ALA A 373 4.22 30.28 -12.25
N GLY A 374 3.61 29.12 -12.00
CA GLY A 374 3.61 27.97 -12.92
C GLY A 374 4.97 27.26 -13.09
N ALA A 375 6.05 27.78 -12.47
CA ALA A 375 7.39 27.22 -12.52
C ALA A 375 7.51 25.83 -11.87
N ILE A 376 6.61 25.53 -10.95
CA ILE A 376 6.30 24.16 -10.50
C ILE A 376 4.84 23.92 -10.79
N ALA A 377 4.52 22.81 -11.46
CA ALA A 377 3.13 22.39 -11.65
C ALA A 377 2.50 22.13 -10.28
N GLY A 378 1.64 23.05 -9.83
CA GLY A 378 0.68 22.75 -8.78
C GLY A 378 -0.20 21.62 -9.29
N ARG A 379 -0.16 20.44 -8.66
CA ARG A 379 -1.01 19.30 -9.03
C ARG A 379 -2.43 19.47 -8.48
N THR A 380 -3.03 20.58 -8.89
CA THR A 380 -4.40 20.98 -8.62
C THR A 380 -5.32 20.37 -9.68
N ARG A 381 -5.93 19.24 -9.32
CA ARG A 381 -7.15 18.63 -9.90
C ARG A 381 -7.13 18.07 -11.33
N ASP A 382 -6.38 18.59 -12.31
CA ASP A 382 -6.65 18.28 -13.73
C ASP A 382 -5.91 17.09 -14.39
N GLU A 383 -4.87 16.50 -13.78
CA GLU A 383 -4.15 15.37 -14.41
C GLU A 383 -5.02 14.11 -14.61
N GLY A 384 -6.14 13.99 -13.90
CA GLY A 384 -7.16 12.95 -14.14
C GLY A 384 -7.74 13.00 -15.57
N ARG A 385 -7.87 14.18 -16.17
CA ARG A 385 -8.29 14.32 -17.59
C ARG A 385 -7.19 13.91 -18.57
N ALA A 386 -5.91 14.09 -18.21
CA ALA A 386 -4.78 13.72 -19.06
C ALA A 386 -4.54 12.20 -19.13
N ALA A 387 -4.88 11.45 -18.06
CA ALA A 387 -4.92 9.99 -18.07
C ALA A 387 -6.05 9.47 -18.98
N VAL A 388 -7.29 9.92 -18.74
CA VAL A 388 -8.47 9.57 -19.56
C VAL A 388 -8.30 9.97 -21.03
N GLY A 389 -7.63 11.10 -21.30
CA GLY A 389 -7.32 11.56 -22.65
C GLY A 389 -6.41 10.60 -23.44
N ARG A 390 -5.41 9.99 -22.79
CA ARG A 390 -4.53 8.99 -23.43
C ARG A 390 -5.18 7.62 -23.62
N VAL A 391 -6.15 7.25 -22.78
CA VAL A 391 -7.00 6.07 -23.04
C VAL A 391 -7.82 6.27 -24.32
N ARG A 392 -8.32 7.48 -24.59
CA ARG A 392 -9.12 7.78 -25.80
C ARG A 392 -8.34 7.77 -27.11
N SER A 393 -7.06 8.15 -27.13
CA SER A 393 -6.27 8.16 -28.37
C SER A 393 -5.73 6.78 -28.77
N GLY A 394 -5.43 5.90 -27.81
CA GLY A 394 -4.98 4.53 -28.08
C GLY A 394 -6.03 3.67 -28.81
N GLY A 395 -7.31 3.81 -28.45
CA GLY A 395 -8.40 3.04 -29.05
C GLY A 395 -8.72 3.40 -30.51
N ALA A 396 -8.36 4.61 -30.96
CA ALA A 396 -8.71 5.10 -32.29
C ALA A 396 -7.89 4.43 -33.41
N ALA A 397 -6.61 4.15 -33.17
CA ALA A 397 -5.69 3.63 -34.19
C ALA A 397 -5.96 2.17 -34.61
N VAL A 398 -6.52 1.35 -33.72
CA VAL A 398 -6.82 -0.07 -33.98
C VAL A 398 -8.17 -0.24 -34.69
N ALA A 399 -9.13 0.66 -34.45
CA ALA A 399 -10.49 0.59 -34.97
C ALA A 399 -10.65 1.00 -36.46
N ALA A 400 -9.54 1.23 -37.17
CA ALA A 400 -9.47 1.76 -38.53
C ALA A 400 -9.18 0.71 -39.63
N ARG A 401 -8.87 -0.55 -39.28
CA ARG A 401 -8.57 -1.63 -40.27
C ARG A 401 -9.63 -2.73 -40.40
N LEU A 402 -10.71 -2.71 -39.62
CA LEU A 402 -11.76 -3.75 -39.61
C LEU A 402 -13.19 -3.17 -39.67
N ARG A 403 -13.44 -2.20 -40.57
CA ARG A 403 -14.80 -1.73 -40.88
C ARG A 403 -15.06 -1.65 -42.39
N GLY A 404 -15.22 -2.82 -43.00
CA GLY A 404 -16.01 -2.99 -44.21
C GLY A 404 -17.40 -3.55 -43.85
N ARG A 405 -18.46 -2.92 -44.39
CA ARG A 405 -19.89 -3.34 -44.33
C ARG A 405 -20.59 -3.37 -42.95
N GLY A 406 -21.29 -2.27 -42.66
CA GLY A 406 -22.74 -2.29 -42.35
C GLY A 406 -23.22 -2.68 -40.94
N GLY A 407 -24.40 -2.16 -40.57
CA GLY A 407 -25.17 -2.56 -39.39
C GLY A 407 -25.24 -1.51 -38.28
N THR A 408 -26.44 -0.99 -38.00
CA THR A 408 -26.71 0.00 -36.95
C THR A 408 -27.41 -0.62 -35.74
N ALA A 409 -26.84 -0.46 -34.54
CA ALA A 409 -27.56 -0.51 -33.27
C ALA A 409 -26.78 0.28 -32.21
N ALA A 410 -27.48 1.06 -31.38
CA ALA A 410 -26.89 1.72 -30.22
C ALA A 410 -27.04 0.81 -28.99
N GLY A 411 -26.00 0.71 -28.16
CA GLY A 411 -26.01 0.00 -26.89
C GLY A 411 -25.45 0.89 -25.77
N PRO A 412 -25.85 0.68 -24.50
CA PRO A 412 -25.43 1.53 -23.39
C PRO A 412 -23.94 1.37 -23.07
N GLU A 413 -23.37 2.43 -22.48
CA GLU A 413 -21.94 2.52 -22.17
C GLU A 413 -21.52 1.46 -21.13
N ARG A 414 -20.36 0.82 -21.36
CA ARG A 414 -19.74 -0.10 -20.40
C ARG A 414 -18.81 0.69 -19.48
N GLU A 415 -19.13 0.76 -18.20
CA GLU A 415 -18.21 1.29 -17.19
C GLU A 415 -17.01 0.35 -17.01
N THR A 416 -15.80 0.82 -17.33
CA THR A 416 -14.56 0.11 -17.03
C THR A 416 -14.19 0.33 -15.58
N GLY A 417 -14.24 -0.73 -14.77
CA GLY A 417 -13.83 -0.67 -13.36
C GLY A 417 -12.34 -0.32 -13.23
N GLY A 418 -12.05 0.71 -12.43
CA GLY A 418 -10.75 0.80 -11.78
C GLY A 418 -10.68 -0.17 -10.59
N ASP A 419 -9.47 -0.39 -10.09
CA ASP A 419 -9.11 -0.91 -8.76
C ASP A 419 -7.66 -0.43 -8.50
N LEU A 420 -6.99 -0.85 -7.42
CA LEU A 420 -5.56 -0.53 -7.22
C LEU A 420 -4.72 -1.06 -8.39
N GLN A 421 -4.17 -0.12 -9.17
CA GLN A 421 -3.40 -0.42 -10.37
C GLN A 421 -1.93 -0.65 -9.99
N LEU A 422 -1.54 -1.92 -9.86
CA LEU A 422 -0.16 -2.36 -9.59
C LEU A 422 0.74 -2.21 -10.85
N ASP A 423 0.89 -0.97 -11.32
CA ASP A 423 1.63 -0.63 -12.55
C ASP A 423 3.09 -1.10 -12.49
N ALA A 424 3.48 -1.94 -13.45
CA ALA A 424 4.86 -2.38 -13.64
C ALA A 424 5.66 -1.30 -14.39
N ALA A 425 6.35 -0.44 -13.64
CA ALA A 425 7.26 0.57 -14.20
C ALA A 425 8.55 -0.07 -14.73
N ALA A 426 8.52 -0.62 -15.95
CA ALA A 426 9.72 -1.08 -16.64
C ALA A 426 10.68 0.09 -16.90
N PRO A 427 12.00 -0.06 -16.64
CA PRO A 427 12.96 1.01 -16.85
C PRO A 427 13.14 1.29 -18.35
N ALA A 428 13.15 2.57 -18.72
CA ALA A 428 13.38 3.00 -20.09
C ALA A 428 14.84 2.74 -20.51
N ALA A 429 15.08 1.60 -21.19
CA ALA A 429 16.38 1.27 -21.75
C ALA A 429 16.77 2.28 -22.85
N ALA A 430 17.84 3.04 -22.62
CA ALA A 430 18.36 4.00 -23.59
C ALA A 430 18.98 3.26 -24.79
N SER A 431 18.24 3.19 -25.90
CA SER A 431 18.62 2.47 -27.11
C SER A 431 19.66 3.24 -27.94
N LEU A 432 20.92 3.23 -27.49
CA LEU A 432 22.07 3.65 -28.29
C LEU A 432 22.20 2.75 -29.53
N ARG A 433 21.87 3.29 -30.71
CA ARG A 433 22.27 2.70 -31.99
C ARG A 433 23.74 3.03 -32.28
N PRO A 434 24.53 2.06 -32.79
CA PRO A 434 25.90 2.34 -33.20
C PRO A 434 25.95 3.13 -34.51
N ALA A 435 26.93 4.03 -34.63
CA ALA A 435 27.37 4.61 -35.89
C ALA A 435 28.68 3.94 -36.34
N SER A 436 28.84 3.68 -37.63
CA SER A 436 29.89 2.81 -38.17
C SER A 436 31.11 3.57 -38.70
N ALA A 437 32.29 3.18 -38.20
CA ALA A 437 33.59 3.08 -38.87
C ALA A 437 33.94 4.00 -40.08
N ALA A 438 34.83 4.96 -39.81
CA ALA A 438 35.98 5.32 -40.66
C ALA A 438 37.01 6.06 -39.76
N GLY A 439 38.34 5.90 -39.86
CA GLY A 439 39.17 4.97 -40.62
C GLY A 439 40.65 5.11 -40.20
N THR A 440 41.52 4.20 -40.67
CA THR A 440 43.00 4.32 -40.73
C THR A 440 43.78 4.89 -39.52
N ASN A 441 44.38 4.04 -38.69
CA ASN A 441 45.84 3.77 -38.79
C ASN A 441 46.40 2.71 -37.81
N ARG A 442 47.44 2.02 -38.29
CA ARG A 442 48.48 1.22 -37.58
C ARG A 442 49.84 1.77 -38.09
N PRO A 443 51.04 1.41 -37.57
CA PRO A 443 51.42 0.29 -36.67
C PRO A 443 51.95 0.83 -35.30
N SER A 444 52.75 0.18 -34.43
CA SER A 444 53.68 -0.98 -34.53
C SER A 444 54.09 -1.55 -33.15
N SER A 445 54.64 -2.79 -33.12
CA SER A 445 55.45 -3.44 -32.05
C SER A 445 54.85 -3.59 -30.63
N GLY A 446 55.18 -4.58 -29.79
CA GLY A 446 55.98 -5.83 -29.88
C GLY A 446 55.42 -6.85 -28.86
N ALA A 447 55.62 -8.18 -28.99
CA ALA A 447 56.76 -8.97 -28.51
C ALA A 447 57.10 -8.78 -27.00
N ALA A 448 57.27 -9.81 -26.15
CA ALA A 448 57.05 -11.27 -26.27
C ALA A 448 57.17 -11.97 -24.87
N ALA A 449 56.82 -13.27 -24.79
CA ALA A 449 57.37 -14.28 -23.84
C ALA A 449 57.16 -14.10 -22.29
N ALA A 450 57.42 -15.08 -21.40
CA ALA A 450 57.27 -16.56 -21.41
C ALA A 450 57.48 -17.13 -19.97
N ALA A 451 57.40 -18.47 -19.82
CA ALA A 451 57.63 -19.27 -18.58
C ALA A 451 56.55 -19.12 -17.47
N ARG A 452 56.11 -20.14 -16.69
CA ARG A 452 56.66 -21.43 -16.19
C ARG A 452 57.72 -21.21 -15.07
N HIS A 453 57.89 -22.05 -14.04
CA HIS A 453 57.61 -23.50 -13.93
C HIS A 453 57.75 -24.02 -12.45
N ARG A 454 57.05 -25.11 -12.06
CA ARG A 454 57.43 -26.12 -10.98
C ARG A 454 57.29 -25.70 -9.50
N ARG A 455 57.15 -26.60 -8.48
CA ARG A 455 56.83 -28.06 -8.35
C ARG A 455 56.42 -28.39 -6.88
N ASP A 456 55.37 -29.18 -6.60
CA ASP A 456 55.28 -30.65 -6.28
C ASP A 456 55.36 -31.03 -4.77
N GLY A 457 54.68 -32.12 -4.38
CA GLY A 457 54.60 -32.70 -3.01
C GLY A 457 53.23 -32.45 -2.33
N ALA A 458 52.32 -33.40 -2.05
CA ALA A 458 52.31 -34.88 -2.02
C ALA A 458 53.22 -35.52 -0.94
N GLU A 459 52.81 -36.51 -0.12
CA GLU A 459 51.46 -37.04 0.23
C GLU A 459 51.49 -37.60 1.71
N THR A 460 50.72 -38.54 2.30
CA THR A 460 49.93 -39.67 1.77
C THR A 460 48.78 -40.15 2.68
N GLY A 461 47.56 -40.32 2.13
CA GLY A 461 46.61 -41.42 2.42
C GLY A 461 45.80 -41.57 3.76
N PRO A 462 44.79 -42.50 3.81
CA PRO A 462 43.75 -42.54 4.87
C PRO A 462 43.41 -43.94 5.48
N ARG A 463 42.54 -43.99 6.53
CA ARG A 463 41.68 -45.13 7.03
C ARG A 463 41.06 -44.75 8.39
N ARG A 464 39.92 -45.28 8.89
CA ARG A 464 38.74 -46.00 8.33
C ARG A 464 37.58 -45.99 9.37
N ASP A 465 36.46 -46.67 9.07
CA ASP A 465 35.28 -47.00 9.91
C ASP A 465 35.60 -47.29 11.41
N GLN A 466 34.67 -47.17 12.40
CA GLN A 466 33.36 -47.85 12.47
C GLN A 466 32.55 -47.49 13.75
N ARG A 467 31.23 -47.82 13.77
CA ARG A 467 30.31 -48.02 14.93
C ARG A 467 29.62 -46.82 15.63
N ASP A 468 28.31 -46.73 15.38
CA ASP A 468 27.25 -46.50 16.40
C ASP A 468 27.06 -47.81 17.22
N PRO A 469 26.62 -47.79 18.51
CA PRO A 469 25.17 -47.89 18.77
C PRO A 469 24.61 -47.28 20.09
N THR A 470 23.32 -46.95 20.05
CA THR A 470 22.27 -47.12 21.10
C THR A 470 22.16 -46.24 22.37
N ALA A 471 20.88 -45.94 22.67
CA ALA A 471 20.19 -45.91 23.98
C ALA A 471 20.04 -44.58 24.78
N GLU A 472 18.78 -44.11 24.77
CA GLU A 472 18.02 -43.44 25.84
C GLU A 472 17.89 -44.31 27.15
N PRO A 473 17.23 -43.86 28.27
CA PRO A 473 16.51 -42.59 28.51
C PRO A 473 16.77 -41.91 29.89
N ALA A 474 16.00 -40.84 30.13
CA ALA A 474 15.44 -40.37 31.41
C ALA A 474 16.35 -39.64 32.43
N ARG A 475 16.10 -38.33 32.59
CA ARG A 475 15.13 -37.83 33.59
C ARG A 475 14.53 -36.49 33.19
#